data_AF-A0AA46E093-F1
#
_entry.id   AF-A0AA46E093-F1
#
_cell.length_a   1.000
_cell.length_b   1.000
_cell.length_c   1.000
_cell.angle_alpha   90.00
_cell.angle_beta   90.00
_cell.angle_gamma   90.00
#
_symmetry.space_group_name_H-M   'P 1'
#
loop_
_entity.id
_entity.type
_entity.pdbx_description
1 polymer ?
#
loop_
_entity_poly.entity_id
_entity_poly.type
_entity_poly.pdbx_seq_one_letter_code
_entity_poly.pdbx_strand_id
1 'polypeptide(L)'
;MYSIGERFIYEIDDDDIEFEVIGDMIMHGKEYLVAQNIFEEKKYIFYYDDLEEIIVLIDDEEESDELLEEWESEYYGTAAEIEFWDDDYESLEDEDLIDNNELYIEDDFDDYDEFYEEEF
;
A
#
# COMPACT_ATOMS: atom_id res chain seq x y z
N MET A 1 -4.81 -14.65 -9.04
CA MET A 1 -4.97 -13.80 -7.85
C MET A 1 -4.00 -12.63 -7.93
N TYR A 2 -4.43 -11.43 -7.54
CA TYR A 2 -3.59 -10.23 -7.51
C TYR A 2 -2.88 -10.12 -6.16
N SER A 3 -1.68 -9.55 -6.16
CA SER A 3 -0.85 -9.30 -4.98
C SER A 3 -1.02 -7.85 -4.51
N ILE A 4 -0.69 -7.59 -3.25
CA ILE A 4 -0.66 -6.23 -2.70
C ILE A 4 0.26 -5.32 -3.55
N GLY A 5 -0.24 -4.14 -3.90
CA GLY A 5 0.41 -3.15 -4.75
C GLY A 5 0.20 -3.37 -6.26
N GLU A 6 -0.45 -4.46 -6.67
CA GLU A 6 -0.84 -4.64 -8.07
C GLU A 6 -2.09 -3.84 -8.41
N ARG A 7 -2.17 -3.41 -9.67
CA ARG A 7 -3.32 -2.67 -10.21
C ARG A 7 -4.06 -3.50 -11.23
N PHE A 8 -5.38 -3.37 -11.23
CA PHE A 8 -6.25 -4.04 -12.18
C PHE A 8 -7.41 -3.15 -12.59
N ILE A 9 -7.96 -3.45 -13.76
CA ILE A 9 -9.17 -2.79 -14.26
C ILE A 9 -10.33 -3.76 -14.04
N TYR A 10 -11.43 -3.24 -13.52
CA TYR A 10 -12.68 -3.97 -13.32
C TYR A 10 -13.84 -3.15 -13.89
N GLU A 11 -14.69 -3.80 -14.68
CA GLU A 11 -15.84 -3.17 -15.33
C GLU A 11 -17.03 -3.14 -14.34
N ILE A 12 -17.51 -1.95 -14.01
CA ILE A 12 -18.70 -1.72 -13.18
C ILE A 12 -19.66 -0.85 -13.99
N ASP A 13 -20.90 -1.28 -14.18
CA ASP A 13 -21.93 -0.51 -14.91
C ASP A 13 -21.48 -0.02 -16.32
N ASP A 14 -20.74 -0.85 -17.08
CA ASP A 14 -20.12 -0.52 -18.38
C ASP A 14 -18.98 0.54 -18.31
N ASP A 15 -18.52 0.91 -17.11
CA ASP A 15 -17.36 1.78 -16.89
C ASP A 15 -16.13 0.98 -16.42
N ASP A 16 -14.98 1.21 -17.08
CA ASP A 16 -13.69 0.64 -16.69
C ASP A 16 -13.11 1.42 -15.49
N ILE A 17 -13.07 0.77 -14.33
CA ILE A 17 -12.55 1.38 -13.10
C ILE A 17 -11.22 0.73 -12.72
N GLU A 18 -10.21 1.56 -12.43
CA GLU A 18 -8.89 1.12 -11.99
C GLU A 18 -8.83 1.02 -10.46
N PHE A 19 -8.39 -0.14 -9.99
CA PHE A 19 -8.21 -0.47 -8.59
C PHE A 19 -6.76 -0.85 -8.29
N GLU A 20 -6.27 -0.51 -7.10
CA GLU A 20 -5.00 -0.97 -6.55
C GLU A 20 -5.24 -1.87 -5.34
N VAL A 21 -4.64 -3.06 -5.31
CA VAL A 21 -4.76 -3.97 -4.18
C VAL A 21 -3.99 -3.43 -3.00
N ILE A 22 -4.67 -3.16 -1.89
CA ILE A 22 -4.06 -2.66 -0.65
C ILE A 22 -3.90 -3.75 0.41
N GLY A 23 -4.64 -4.86 0.26
CA GLY A 23 -4.58 -5.98 1.20
C GLY A 23 -5.29 -7.22 0.68
N ASP A 24 -5.07 -8.31 1.40
CA ASP A 24 -5.75 -9.58 1.22
C ASP A 24 -6.13 -10.17 2.59
N MET A 25 -7.13 -11.05 2.60
CA MET A 25 -7.56 -11.77 3.80
C MET A 25 -8.19 -13.10 3.45
N ILE A 26 -8.15 -14.03 4.40
CA ILE A 26 -8.70 -15.38 4.24
C ILE A 26 -9.70 -15.64 5.36
N MET A 27 -10.99 -15.68 5.01
CA MET A 27 -12.06 -16.00 5.95
C MET A 27 -12.82 -17.24 5.51
N HIS A 28 -13.08 -18.15 6.46
CA HIS A 28 -13.85 -19.38 6.21
C HIS A 28 -13.33 -20.23 5.03
N GLY A 29 -12.03 -20.12 4.70
CA GLY A 29 -11.41 -20.82 3.58
C GLY A 29 -11.72 -20.21 2.20
N LYS A 30 -12.25 -18.99 2.17
CA LYS A 30 -12.37 -18.16 0.97
C LYS A 30 -11.35 -17.03 1.03
N GLU A 31 -10.83 -16.66 -0.13
CA GLU A 31 -9.86 -15.59 -0.28
C GLU A 31 -10.57 -14.31 -0.72
N TYR A 32 -10.27 -13.22 -0.02
CA TYR A 32 -10.79 -11.89 -0.29
C TYR A 32 -9.64 -10.92 -0.52
N LEU A 33 -9.86 -9.96 -1.41
CA LEU A 33 -8.94 -8.90 -1.78
C LEU A 33 -9.56 -7.56 -1.41
N VAL A 34 -8.79 -6.72 -0.74
CA VAL A 34 -9.16 -5.34 -0.45
C VAL A 34 -8.43 -4.46 -1.45
N ALA A 35 -9.19 -3.74 -2.26
CA ALA A 35 -8.64 -2.85 -3.28
C ALA A 35 -9.21 -1.44 -3.15
N GLN A 36 -8.39 -0.44 -3.46
CA GLN A 36 -8.75 0.96 -3.40
C GLN A 36 -8.94 1.50 -4.82
N ASN A 37 -10.02 2.26 -5.03
CA ASN A 37 -10.23 3.00 -6.27
C ASN A 37 -9.20 4.15 -6.37
N ILE A 38 -8.47 4.24 -7.48
CA ILE A 38 -7.41 5.23 -7.70
C ILE A 38 -7.95 6.68 -7.73
N PHE A 39 -9.22 6.87 -8.11
CA PHE A 39 -9.84 8.18 -8.25
C PHE A 39 -10.60 8.63 -7.00
N GLU A 40 -11.24 7.71 -6.29
CA GLU A 40 -12.16 8.02 -5.19
C GLU A 40 -11.62 7.66 -3.80
N GLU A 41 -10.44 7.05 -3.72
CA GLU A 41 -9.80 6.56 -2.48
C GLU A 41 -10.69 5.63 -1.64
N LYS A 42 -11.85 5.20 -2.16
CA LYS A 42 -12.78 4.28 -1.51
C LYS A 42 -12.27 2.84 -1.63
N LYS A 43 -12.37 2.10 -0.53
CA LYS A 43 -11.99 0.69 -0.44
C LYS A 43 -13.16 -0.19 -0.86
N TYR A 44 -12.86 -1.28 -1.55
CA TYR A 44 -13.80 -2.26 -2.06
C TYR A 44 -13.26 -3.65 -1.80
N ILE A 45 -14.17 -4.60 -1.59
CA ILE A 45 -13.83 -5.99 -1.32
C ILE A 45 -14.24 -6.85 -2.49
N PHE A 46 -13.29 -7.64 -2.95
CA PHE A 46 -13.47 -8.64 -3.99
C PHE A 46 -13.28 -10.01 -3.37
N TYR A 47 -14.09 -10.99 -3.73
CA TYR A 47 -13.78 -12.39 -3.43
C TYR A 47 -13.17 -13.06 -4.66
N TYR A 48 -12.27 -13.99 -4.42
CA TYR A 48 -11.70 -14.82 -5.47
C TYR A 48 -12.55 -16.09 -5.65
N ASP A 49 -13.02 -16.35 -6.87
CA ASP A 49 -13.69 -17.59 -7.23
C ASP A 49 -12.66 -18.61 -7.77
N ASP A 50 -12.34 -19.62 -6.98
CA ASP A 50 -11.39 -20.68 -7.34
C ASP A 50 -11.80 -21.52 -8.56
N LEU A 51 -13.10 -21.59 -8.88
CA LEU A 51 -13.60 -22.42 -9.97
C LEU A 51 -13.51 -21.70 -11.31
N GLU A 52 -13.83 -20.40 -11.32
CA GLU A 52 -13.78 -19.56 -12.52
C GLU A 52 -12.45 -18.80 -12.68
N GLU A 53 -11.58 -18.84 -11.67
CA GLU A 53 -10.30 -18.12 -11.62
C GLU A 53 -10.46 -16.60 -11.81
N ILE A 54 -11.59 -16.04 -11.35
CA ILE A 54 -11.94 -14.62 -11.45
C ILE A 54 -12.07 -13.96 -10.07
N ILE A 55 -11.93 -12.64 -10.04
CA ILE A 55 -12.32 -11.82 -8.89
C ILE A 55 -13.74 -11.28 -9.11
N VAL A 56 -14.53 -11.22 -8.05
CA VAL A 56 -15.91 -10.74 -8.11
C VAL A 56 -16.12 -9.72 -7.02
N LEU A 57 -16.66 -8.56 -7.39
CA LEU A 57 -16.99 -7.49 -6.46
C LEU A 57 -18.14 -7.91 -5.53
N ILE A 58 -18.00 -7.64 -4.24
CA ILE A 58 -19.10 -7.75 -3.28
C ILE A 58 -19.92 -6.46 -3.37
N ASP A 59 -21.10 -6.55 -3.99
CA ASP A 59 -22.03 -5.43 -4.18
C ASP A 59 -22.85 -5.11 -2.91
N ASP A 60 -22.91 -6.05 -1.97
CA ASP A 60 -23.62 -5.87 -0.71
C ASP A 60 -22.81 -4.97 0.24
N GLU A 61 -23.28 -3.74 0.45
CA GLU A 61 -22.60 -2.77 1.31
C GLU A 61 -22.44 -3.29 2.75
N GLU A 62 -23.45 -3.96 3.33
CA GLU A 62 -23.40 -4.45 4.71
C GLU A 62 -22.34 -5.56 4.86
N GLU A 63 -22.30 -6.50 3.92
CA GLU A 63 -21.26 -7.55 3.89
C GLU A 63 -19.87 -6.95 3.65
N SER A 64 -19.75 -5.99 2.73
CA SER A 64 -18.46 -5.36 2.42
C SER A 64 -17.92 -4.53 3.60
N ASP A 65 -18.78 -3.85 4.35
CA ASP A 65 -18.40 -3.05 5.51
C ASP A 65 -17.96 -3.95 6.67
N GLU A 66 -18.69 -5.04 6.97
CA GLU A 66 -18.30 -6.00 8.02
C GLU A 66 -16.93 -6.63 7.74
N LEU A 67 -16.72 -7.05 6.50
CA LEU A 67 -15.47 -7.63 6.03
C LEU A 67 -14.31 -6.61 6.08
N LEU A 68 -14.58 -5.34 5.79
CA LEU A 68 -13.58 -4.27 5.85
C LEU A 68 -13.20 -3.97 7.29
N GLU A 69 -14.17 -3.88 8.20
CA GLU A 69 -13.92 -3.69 9.63
C GLU A 69 -13.08 -4.82 10.22
N GLU A 70 -13.36 -6.08 9.83
CA GLU A 70 -12.57 -7.23 10.27
C GLU A 70 -11.13 -7.12 9.74
N TRP A 71 -10.96 -6.82 8.45
CA TRP A 71 -9.62 -6.60 7.86
C TRP A 71 -8.87 -5.47 8.55
N GLU A 72 -9.51 -4.32 8.78
CA GLU A 72 -8.90 -3.18 9.44
C GLU A 72 -8.52 -3.50 10.89
N SER A 73 -9.35 -4.25 11.61
CA SER A 73 -9.07 -4.73 12.96
C SER A 73 -7.88 -5.70 13.00
N GLU A 74 -7.73 -6.58 12.01
CA GLU A 74 -6.59 -7.49 11.91
C GLU A 74 -5.30 -6.77 11.49
N TYR A 75 -5.40 -5.82 10.56
CA TYR A 75 -4.23 -5.17 9.96
C TYR A 75 -3.71 -3.99 10.79
N TYR A 76 -4.60 -3.13 11.28
CA TYR A 76 -4.25 -1.97 12.11
C TYR A 76 -4.32 -2.26 13.60
N GLY A 77 -4.84 -3.42 13.99
CA GLY A 77 -5.16 -3.71 15.39
C GLY A 77 -6.38 -2.93 15.86
N THR A 78 -6.93 -3.31 17.01
CA THR A 78 -7.92 -2.45 17.68
C THR A 78 -7.27 -1.09 17.95
N ALA A 79 -7.99 0.02 17.80
CA ALA A 79 -7.46 1.38 18.04
C ALA A 79 -6.75 1.58 19.40
N ALA A 80 -6.92 0.65 20.35
CA ALA A 80 -6.17 0.58 21.60
C ALA A 80 -4.69 0.16 21.47
N GLU A 81 -4.25 -0.40 20.33
CA GLU A 81 -2.84 -0.76 20.06
C GLU A 81 -2.10 0.29 19.19
N ILE A 82 -2.83 1.09 18.42
CA ILE A 82 -2.26 2.17 17.58
C ILE A 82 -1.70 3.31 18.46
N GLU A 83 -2.31 3.57 19.63
CA GLU A 83 -1.81 4.54 20.61
C GLU A 83 -0.45 4.15 21.22
N PHE A 84 0.03 2.91 21.04
CA PHE A 84 1.34 2.50 21.56
C PHE A 84 2.52 2.97 20.69
N TRP A 85 2.27 3.42 19.45
CA TRP A 85 3.31 3.88 18.53
C TRP A 85 3.37 5.40 18.34
N ASP A 86 2.48 6.17 19.01
CA ASP A 86 2.43 7.63 18.90
C ASP A 86 3.07 8.36 20.11
N ASP A 87 3.61 7.64 21.10
CA ASP A 87 4.05 8.23 22.38
C ASP A 87 5.57 8.10 22.65
N ASP A 88 6.42 8.25 21.63
CA ASP A 88 7.86 8.50 21.87
C ASP A 88 8.60 9.25 20.75
N TYR A 89 7.95 10.24 20.12
CA TYR A 89 8.69 11.34 19.49
C TYR A 89 8.74 12.51 20.48
N GLU A 90 9.47 12.32 21.59
CA GLU A 90 9.96 13.46 22.36
C GLU A 90 10.77 14.35 21.40
N SER A 91 10.28 15.57 21.23
CA SER A 91 10.97 16.66 20.56
C SER A 91 12.33 16.89 21.23
N LEU A 92 13.42 16.48 20.58
CA LEU A 92 14.77 16.92 20.94
C LEU A 92 14.90 18.42 20.59
N GLU A 93 14.42 19.30 21.48
CA GLU A 93 14.98 20.65 21.61
C GLU A 93 16.38 20.50 22.22
N ASP A 94 17.40 20.30 21.40
CA ASP A 94 18.80 20.47 21.81
C ASP A 94 19.36 21.75 21.18
N GLU A 95 19.23 22.85 21.93
CA GLU A 95 20.17 23.96 21.93
C GLU A 95 21.55 23.40 22.33
N ASP A 96 22.50 23.33 21.38
CA ASP A 96 23.96 23.54 21.55
C ASP A 96 24.79 22.74 20.53
N LEU A 97 24.83 23.21 19.26
CA LEU A 97 25.88 22.77 18.33
C LEU A 97 27.11 23.68 18.46
N ILE A 98 27.98 23.27 19.38
CA ILE A 98 29.34 23.73 19.56
C ILE A 98 30.17 23.48 18.30
N ASP A 99 30.72 24.59 17.82
CA ASP A 99 31.93 24.84 17.03
C ASP A 99 32.97 23.69 16.89
N ASN A 100 33.51 23.59 15.66
CA ASN A 100 34.76 22.94 15.23
C ASN A 100 34.86 21.39 15.22
N ASN A 101 34.60 20.77 14.05
CA ASN A 101 35.48 19.72 13.53
C ASN A 101 35.38 19.62 11.99
N GLU A 102 36.35 20.22 11.30
CA GLU A 102 36.59 20.06 9.86
C GLU A 102 36.69 18.58 9.47
N LEU A 103 35.80 18.12 8.60
CA LEU A 103 36.01 16.90 7.82
C LEU A 103 35.64 17.22 6.38
N TYR A 104 36.64 17.71 5.65
CA TYR A 104 36.60 17.88 4.19
C TYR A 104 36.37 16.51 3.54
N ILE A 105 35.23 16.35 2.87
CA ILE A 105 35.03 15.35 1.84
C ILE A 105 34.81 16.14 0.55
N GLU A 106 35.89 16.30 -0.23
CA GLU A 106 35.80 16.68 -1.65
C GLU A 106 35.21 15.48 -2.39
N ASP A 107 33.97 15.61 -2.88
CA ASP A 107 33.38 14.65 -3.82
C ASP A 107 33.04 15.42 -5.11
N ASP A 108 34.01 15.39 -6.02
CA ASP A 108 33.97 15.90 -7.39
C ASP A 108 33.14 14.90 -8.22
N PHE A 109 31.83 15.12 -8.30
CA PHE A 109 30.89 14.27 -9.05
C PHE A 109 30.42 15.02 -10.30
N ASP A 110 31.30 15.15 -11.29
CA ASP A 110 30.95 15.59 -12.64
C ASP A 110 30.72 14.37 -13.56
N ASP A 111 29.47 14.28 -14.02
CA ASP A 111 28.96 13.70 -15.28
C ASP A 111 29.49 12.34 -15.76
N TYR A 112 28.73 11.29 -15.44
CA TYR A 112 28.61 10.11 -16.31
C TYR A 112 27.52 10.37 -17.34
N ASP A 113 27.92 10.74 -18.55
CA ASP A 113 27.08 10.56 -19.74
C ASP A 113 27.91 9.98 -20.89
N GLU A 114 27.22 9.27 -21.76
CA GLU A 114 27.63 8.82 -23.09
C GLU A 114 28.21 7.38 -23.25
N PHE A 115 27.25 6.46 -23.34
CA PHE A 115 26.94 5.62 -24.51
C PHE A 115 27.98 4.63 -25.09
N TYR A 116 27.52 3.38 -25.22
CA TYR A 116 28.12 2.26 -25.97
C TYR A 116 28.45 2.60 -27.43
N GLU A 117 29.60 2.16 -27.92
CA GLU A 117 29.68 1.52 -29.26
C GLU A 117 30.72 0.38 -29.29
N GLU A 118 30.35 -0.60 -30.08
CA GLU A 118 30.84 -1.96 -30.24
C GLU A 118 31.93 -2.05 -31.33
N GLU A 119 32.51 -3.25 -31.44
CA GLU A 119 33.15 -3.85 -32.63
C GLU A 119 34.68 -3.77 -32.89
N PHE A 120 35.21 -5.01 -32.96
CA PHE A 120 36.28 -5.61 -33.76
C PHE A 120 37.77 -5.42 -33.41
#